data_AF-A0A0L6Z6G1-F1
#
_entry.id   AF-A0A0L6Z6G1-F1
#
_cell.length_a   1.000
_cell.length_b   1.000
_cell.length_c   1.000
_cell.angle_alpha   90.00
_cell.angle_beta   90.00
_cell.angle_gamma   90.00
#
_symmetry.space_group_name_H-M   'P 1'
#
loop_
_entity.id
_entity.type
_entity.pdbx_description
1 polymer ?
#
loop_
_entity_poly.entity_id
_entity_poly.type
_entity_poly.pdbx_seq_one_letter_code
_entity_poly.pdbx_strand_id
1 'polypeptide(L)'
;MDQHSHSFAGYTTYEQGHIHHYGHITEKAPSGVPHRHSMEGETTYNHEHDHKYETETGPAILLPNGLHYHNFRTKVSYDHGHIHYIVGYTSAD
;
A
#
# COMPACT_ATOMS: atom_id res chain seq x y z
N MET A 1 -13.82 6.56 20.30
CA MET A 1 -13.86 5.38 19.42
C MET A 1 -12.43 4.98 19.20
N ASP A 2 -12.09 3.72 19.41
CA ASP A 2 -10.74 3.25 19.15
C ASP A 2 -10.45 3.31 17.65
N GLN A 3 -9.19 3.59 17.32
CA GLN A 3 -8.72 3.67 15.94
C GLN A 3 -7.44 2.85 15.79
N HIS A 4 -7.22 2.33 14.60
CA HIS A 4 -5.99 1.61 14.27
C HIS A 4 -5.50 1.95 12.87
N SER A 5 -4.33 1.45 12.54
CA SER A 5 -3.61 1.65 11.29
C SER A 5 -2.82 0.40 10.98
N HIS A 6 -2.59 0.12 9.71
CA HIS A 6 -1.77 -1.02 9.30
C HIS A 6 -0.46 -0.55 8.66
N SER A 7 0.59 -1.35 8.82
CA SER A 7 1.82 -1.16 8.05
C SER A 7 1.71 -1.86 6.69
N PHE A 8 2.42 -1.37 5.68
CA PHE A 8 2.58 -2.02 4.39
C PHE A 8 3.95 -1.73 3.82
N ALA A 9 4.51 -2.68 3.07
CA ALA A 9 5.78 -2.53 2.36
C ALA A 9 5.90 -3.55 1.23
N GLY A 10 6.80 -3.30 0.29
CA GLY A 10 7.10 -4.23 -0.79
C GLY A 10 7.96 -3.61 -1.89
N TYR A 11 7.84 -4.19 -3.09
CA TYR A 11 8.51 -3.72 -4.29
C TYR A 11 7.51 -3.65 -5.45
N THR A 12 7.75 -2.73 -6.38
CA THR A 12 6.95 -2.57 -7.57
C THR A 12 7.16 -3.72 -8.57
N THR A 13 6.29 -3.84 -9.57
CA THR A 13 6.53 -4.75 -10.71
C THR A 13 7.84 -4.41 -11.42
N TYR A 14 8.49 -5.40 -12.05
CA TYR A 14 9.70 -5.15 -12.83
C TYR A 14 9.36 -4.52 -14.19
N GLU A 15 9.81 -3.29 -14.42
CA GLU A 15 9.58 -2.55 -15.66
C GLU A 15 10.86 -1.80 -16.04
N GLN A 16 11.12 -1.66 -17.36
CA GLN A 16 12.35 -1.05 -17.90
C GLN A 16 13.66 -1.41 -17.16
N GLY A 17 13.80 -2.67 -16.78
CA GLY A 17 15.06 -3.15 -16.19
C GLY A 17 15.18 -3.02 -14.67
N HIS A 18 14.21 -2.45 -13.96
CA HIS A 18 14.33 -2.17 -12.53
C HIS A 18 13.01 -2.27 -11.75
N ILE A 19 13.13 -2.12 -10.43
CA ILE A 19 12.05 -2.06 -9.44
C ILE A 19 12.30 -0.88 -8.49
N HIS A 20 11.23 -0.43 -7.84
CA HIS A 20 11.32 0.47 -6.70
C HIS A 20 10.76 -0.21 -5.44
N HIS A 21 11.23 0.22 -4.28
CA HIS A 21 10.65 -0.20 -3.00
C HIS A 21 9.62 0.82 -2.52
N TYR A 22 8.69 0.38 -1.68
CA TYR A 22 7.74 1.25 -1.00
C TYR A 22 7.49 0.72 0.41
N GLY A 23 7.08 1.61 1.32
CA GLY A 23 6.57 1.22 2.61
C GLY A 23 6.09 2.41 3.43
N HIS A 24 4.96 2.24 4.11
CA HIS A 24 4.36 3.25 4.97
C HIS A 24 3.43 2.60 6.00
N ILE A 25 2.82 3.45 6.84
CA ILE A 25 1.68 3.13 7.70
C ILE A 25 0.44 3.83 7.12
N THR A 26 -0.69 3.14 7.09
CA THR A 26 -1.96 3.72 6.64
C THR A 26 -2.45 4.81 7.58
N GLU A 27 -3.38 5.64 7.10
CA GLU A 27 -4.12 6.53 8.01
C GLU A 27 -4.93 5.73 9.04
N LYS A 28 -5.26 6.39 10.16
CA LYS A 28 -6.07 5.81 11.23
C LYS A 28 -7.54 5.71 10.83
N ALA A 29 -8.16 4.57 11.08
CA ALA A 29 -9.58 4.34 10.85
C ALA A 29 -10.28 3.80 12.11
N PRO A 30 -11.60 4.01 12.28
CA PRO A 30 -12.33 3.53 13.45
C PRO A 30 -12.38 2.00 13.54
N SER A 31 -12.07 1.46 14.72
CA SER A 31 -12.18 0.03 15.01
C SER A 31 -13.64 -0.39 15.22
N GLY A 32 -13.94 -1.66 14.92
CA GLY A 32 -15.26 -2.27 15.15
C GLY A 32 -16.33 -1.99 14.09
N VAL A 33 -16.01 -1.19 13.06
CA VAL A 33 -16.86 -1.00 11.88
C VAL A 33 -16.10 -1.44 10.62
N PRO A 34 -16.76 -2.00 9.59
CA PRO A 34 -16.09 -2.26 8.32
C PRO A 34 -15.59 -0.95 7.67
N HIS A 35 -14.31 -0.91 7.30
CA HIS A 35 -13.70 0.24 6.62
C HIS A 35 -12.59 -0.23 5.67
N ARG A 36 -12.00 0.74 4.97
CA ARG A 36 -10.80 0.62 4.15
C ARG A 36 -9.82 1.67 4.64
N HIS A 37 -8.56 1.51 4.27
CA HIS A 37 -7.51 2.45 4.59
C HIS A 37 -7.00 3.16 3.35
N SER A 38 -6.83 4.47 3.45
CA SER A 38 -6.11 5.27 2.48
C SER A 38 -4.60 5.08 2.62
N MET A 39 -3.91 5.06 1.49
CA MET A 39 -2.47 4.92 1.39
C MET A 39 -1.96 5.88 0.30
N GLU A 40 -1.06 6.76 0.70
CA GLU A 40 -0.34 7.65 -0.20
C GLU A 40 1.15 7.58 0.09
N GLY A 41 1.98 7.91 -0.89
CA GLY A 41 3.42 7.98 -0.70
C GLY A 41 4.20 8.02 -2.00
N GLU A 42 5.51 7.93 -1.85
CA GLU A 42 6.49 7.89 -2.93
C GLU A 42 7.31 6.59 -2.79
N THR A 43 7.65 5.98 -3.91
CA THR A 43 8.59 4.86 -3.92
C THR A 43 10.02 5.35 -3.66
N THR A 44 10.96 4.45 -3.41
CA THR A 44 12.37 4.82 -3.29
C THR A 44 12.89 5.52 -4.54
N TYR A 45 13.68 6.58 -4.35
CA TYR A 45 14.43 7.23 -5.42
C TYR A 45 15.60 6.34 -5.85
N ASN A 46 15.51 5.72 -7.03
CA ASN A 46 16.58 4.96 -7.65
C ASN A 46 16.50 5.12 -9.18
N HIS A 47 17.58 4.84 -9.92
CA HIS A 47 17.62 5.08 -11.37
C HIS A 47 17.20 6.52 -11.76
N GLU A 48 17.62 7.49 -10.96
CA GLU A 48 17.37 8.93 -11.13
C GLU A 48 15.90 9.36 -11.00
N HIS A 49 15.01 8.48 -10.49
CA HIS A 49 13.60 8.83 -10.27
C HIS A 49 12.87 8.02 -9.19
N ASP A 50 11.63 8.42 -8.94
CA ASP A 50 10.67 7.77 -8.05
C ASP A 50 9.27 7.87 -8.65
N HIS A 51 8.31 7.15 -8.05
CA HIS A 51 6.93 7.23 -8.44
C HIS A 51 6.03 7.48 -7.21
N LYS A 52 5.05 8.36 -7.39
CA LYS A 52 3.98 8.62 -6.43
C LYS A 52 2.89 7.57 -6.53
N TYR A 53 2.23 7.28 -5.43
CA TYR A 53 1.01 6.48 -5.43
C TYR A 53 -0.02 7.05 -4.47
N GLU A 54 -1.28 6.86 -4.82
CA GLU A 54 -2.45 7.09 -3.98
C GLU A 54 -3.41 5.92 -4.23
N THR A 55 -3.89 5.30 -3.16
CA THR A 55 -4.78 4.14 -3.25
C THR A 55 -5.56 3.92 -1.96
N GLU A 56 -6.66 3.20 -2.07
CA GLU A 56 -7.35 2.62 -0.92
C GLU A 56 -7.13 1.11 -0.87
N THR A 57 -7.19 0.53 0.32
CA THR A 57 -7.15 -0.91 0.51
C THR A 57 -8.48 -1.59 0.11
N GLY A 58 -8.43 -2.90 -0.06
CA GLY A 58 -9.56 -3.81 -0.18
C GLY A 58 -10.42 -3.87 1.10
N PRO A 59 -11.57 -4.56 1.06
CA PRO A 59 -12.33 -4.86 2.28
C PRO A 59 -11.46 -5.58 3.32
N ALA A 60 -11.81 -5.45 4.60
CA ALA A 60 -11.16 -6.18 5.69
C ALA A 60 -11.25 -7.70 5.47
N ILE A 61 -10.12 -8.39 5.62
CA ILE A 61 -10.02 -9.85 5.60
C ILE A 61 -9.79 -10.31 7.03
N LEU A 62 -10.80 -10.97 7.60
CA LEU A 62 -10.81 -11.39 9.00
C LEU A 62 -9.95 -12.64 9.23
N LEU A 63 -9.19 -12.63 10.32
CA LEU A 63 -8.42 -13.76 10.82
C LEU A 63 -9.20 -14.50 11.93
N PRO A 64 -8.91 -15.80 12.16
CA PRO A 64 -9.61 -16.58 13.19
C PRO A 64 -9.48 -16.05 14.63
N ASN A 65 -8.44 -15.25 14.90
CA ASN A 65 -8.19 -14.64 16.21
C ASN A 65 -8.88 -13.27 16.39
N GLY A 66 -9.71 -12.83 15.43
CA GLY A 66 -10.45 -11.57 15.50
C GLY A 66 -9.69 -10.35 14.95
N LEU A 67 -8.42 -10.51 14.55
CA LEU A 67 -7.65 -9.46 13.87
C LEU A 67 -8.03 -9.41 12.38
N HIS A 68 -7.55 -8.40 11.66
CA HIS A 68 -7.79 -8.29 10.23
C HIS A 68 -6.64 -7.58 9.52
N TYR A 69 -6.54 -7.81 8.22
CA TYR A 69 -5.64 -7.13 7.30
C TYR A 69 -6.39 -6.80 6.02
N HIS A 70 -5.76 -6.06 5.12
CA HIS A 70 -6.34 -5.72 3.83
C HIS A 70 -5.40 -6.09 2.68
N ASN A 71 -5.96 -6.42 1.52
CA ASN A 71 -5.20 -6.47 0.27
C ASN A 71 -5.19 -5.11 -0.41
N PHE A 72 -4.23 -4.86 -1.30
CA PHE A 72 -4.24 -3.67 -2.15
C PHE A 72 -3.61 -3.95 -3.51
N ARG A 73 -4.03 -3.14 -4.49
CA ARG A 73 -3.45 -3.10 -5.84
C ARG A 73 -3.58 -1.69 -6.38
N THR A 74 -2.46 -1.09 -6.75
CA THR A 74 -2.44 0.26 -7.32
C THR A 74 -1.40 0.39 -8.44
N LYS A 75 -1.57 1.44 -9.23
CA LYS A 75 -0.69 1.89 -10.31
C LYS A 75 0.02 3.13 -9.79
N VAL A 76 1.35 3.17 -9.85
CA VAL A 76 2.11 4.36 -9.45
C VAL A 76 2.03 5.44 -10.54
N SER A 77 2.50 6.65 -10.30
CA SER A 77 2.53 7.73 -11.31
C SER A 77 3.39 7.34 -12.51
N TYR A 78 3.03 7.80 -13.71
CA TYR A 78 3.89 7.66 -14.88
C TYR A 78 5.10 8.57 -14.74
N ASP A 79 6.30 8.02 -14.90
CA ASP A 79 7.55 8.77 -14.85
C ASP A 79 8.62 8.09 -15.70
N HIS A 80 9.58 8.84 -16.23
CA HIS A 80 10.67 8.34 -17.11
C HIS A 80 10.22 7.32 -18.19
N GLY A 81 9.10 7.58 -18.84
CA GLY A 81 8.65 6.75 -19.96
C GLY A 81 7.93 5.46 -19.57
N HIS A 82 7.71 5.18 -18.29
CA HIS A 82 7.06 3.95 -17.84
C HIS A 82 6.30 4.13 -16.53
N ILE A 83 5.82 2.98 -16.05
CA ILE A 83 4.99 2.91 -14.88
C ILE A 83 5.13 1.55 -14.23
N HIS A 84 4.90 1.49 -12.92
CA HIS A 84 4.85 0.23 -12.21
C HIS A 84 3.50 -0.01 -11.53
N TYR A 85 3.34 -1.22 -11.01
CA TYR A 85 2.24 -1.60 -10.14
C TYR A 85 2.75 -2.00 -8.76
N ILE A 86 1.93 -1.73 -7.75
CA ILE A 86 2.14 -2.12 -6.37
C ILE A 86 0.99 -3.06 -5.99
N VAL A 87 1.31 -4.24 -5.46
CA VAL A 87 0.33 -5.22 -4.97
C VAL A 87 0.80 -5.81 -3.66
N GLY A 88 -0.12 -6.06 -2.74
CA GLY A 88 0.27 -6.66 -1.48
C GLY A 88 -0.84 -6.74 -0.46
N TYR A 89 -0.41 -6.95 0.78
CA TYR A 89 -1.25 -7.00 1.95
C TYR A 89 -0.68 -6.09 3.02
N THR A 90 -1.54 -5.52 3.83
CA THR A 90 -1.13 -4.80 5.04
C THR A 90 -0.75 -5.80 6.14
N SER A 91 -0.11 -5.32 7.22
CA SER A 91 -0.05 -6.08 8.47
C SER A 91 -1.46 -6.37 8.98
N ALA A 92 -1.57 -7.34 9.87
CA ALA A 92 -2.76 -7.45 10.71
C ALA A 92 -2.69 -6.43 11.85
N ASP A 93 -3.86 -5.94 12.28
CA ASP A 93 -4.03 -5.19 13.53
C ASP A 93 -3.62 -6.03 14.75
#